data_AF-A0A2G6N4Q2-F1
#
_entry.id   AF-A0A2G6N4Q2-F1
#
_cell.length_a   1.000
_cell.length_b   1.000
_cell.length_c   1.000
_cell.angle_alpha   90.00
_cell.angle_beta   90.00
_cell.angle_gamma   90.00
#
_symmetry.space_group_name_H-M   'P 1'
#
loop_
_entity.id
_entity.type
_entity.pdbx_description
1 polymer ?
#
loop_
_entity_poly.entity_id
_entity_poly.type
_entity_poly.pdbx_seq_one_letter_code
_entity_poly.pdbx_strand_id
1 'polypeptide(L)'
;MNRKTEFRGFSPDKEDVMTESTESKALDILKHAILLEKRGKAFYRTAAAQSTNKDVKAFFETMAAEEVQHVKILSDQYKVFKATGRFKTPEDQESGTISKNVLTPEIKSRIAAADFEAAAISAAMLMEERAIALYAKRGNEAQDAEEKKLYQWLADWEKEHLEFLADIDAELKEEVWNDSGFWPM
;
A
#
# COMPACT_ATOMS: atom_id res chain seq x y z
N MET A 1 33.10 -53.63 -36.59
CA MET A 1 32.12 -53.28 -35.53
C MET A 1 32.77 -52.25 -34.61
N ASN A 2 32.39 -50.97 -34.69
CA ASN A 2 31.38 -50.27 -33.84
C ASN A 2 31.82 -50.14 -32.37
N ARG A 3 31.87 -48.97 -31.70
CA ARG A 3 31.11 -47.71 -31.82
C ARG A 3 31.90 -46.54 -31.17
N LYS A 4 31.81 -45.34 -31.76
CA LYS A 4 32.16 -44.07 -31.11
C LYS A 4 31.02 -43.67 -30.18
N THR A 5 31.32 -43.30 -28.93
CA THR A 5 30.39 -42.68 -27.99
C THR A 5 30.33 -41.18 -28.25
N GLU A 6 29.21 -40.70 -28.77
CA GLU A 6 28.87 -39.27 -28.84
C GLU A 6 28.30 -38.82 -27.49
N PHE A 7 28.93 -37.84 -26.86
CA PHE A 7 28.33 -37.06 -25.78
C PHE A 7 27.37 -36.05 -26.41
N ARG A 8 26.06 -36.25 -26.22
CA ARG A 8 25.04 -35.24 -26.52
C ARG A 8 25.08 -34.18 -25.42
N GLY A 9 25.43 -32.96 -25.79
CA GLY A 9 25.33 -31.79 -24.92
C GLY A 9 23.89 -31.55 -24.49
N PHE A 10 23.71 -31.38 -23.19
CA PHE A 10 22.49 -30.83 -22.61
C PHE A 10 22.47 -29.33 -22.95
N SER A 11 21.63 -28.94 -23.90
CA SER A 11 21.31 -27.54 -24.16
C SER A 11 20.06 -27.23 -23.35
N PRO A 12 20.11 -26.35 -22.33
CA PRO A 12 18.88 -25.90 -21.68
C PRO A 12 18.11 -25.07 -22.70
N ASP A 13 16.83 -25.42 -22.90
CA ASP A 13 15.93 -24.67 -23.76
C ASP A 13 15.85 -23.22 -23.27
N LYS A 14 15.96 -22.26 -24.21
CA LYS A 14 16.05 -20.82 -23.91
C LYS A 14 14.81 -20.24 -23.20
N GLU A 15 13.73 -21.02 -23.12
CA GLU A 15 12.51 -20.65 -22.40
C GLU A 15 12.70 -20.71 -20.87
N ASP A 16 13.50 -21.65 -20.36
CA ASP A 16 13.64 -21.93 -18.92
C ASP A 16 14.48 -20.88 -18.18
N VAL A 17 15.40 -20.21 -18.88
CA VAL A 17 16.29 -19.18 -18.29
C VAL A 17 15.60 -17.81 -18.19
N MET A 18 14.61 -17.54 -19.05
CA MET A 18 13.89 -16.25 -19.03
C MET A 18 12.78 -16.23 -17.98
N THR A 19 12.05 -17.35 -17.80
CA THR A 19 10.94 -17.48 -16.84
C THR A 19 11.40 -17.32 -15.39
N GLU A 20 12.53 -17.91 -15.02
CA GLU A 20 13.11 -17.86 -13.67
C GLU A 20 13.41 -16.42 -13.22
N SER A 21 13.81 -15.55 -14.16
CA SER A 21 14.15 -14.14 -13.90
C SER A 21 12.93 -13.25 -13.63
N THR A 22 11.81 -13.48 -14.33
CA THR A 22 10.57 -12.73 -14.16
C THR A 22 9.76 -13.21 -12.97
N GLU A 23 9.71 -14.52 -12.72
CA GLU A 23 9.01 -15.07 -11.55
C GLU A 23 9.69 -14.66 -10.24
N SER A 24 11.02 -14.74 -10.15
CA SER A 24 11.76 -14.27 -8.99
C SER A 24 11.50 -12.78 -8.73
N LYS A 25 11.47 -11.98 -9.80
CA LYS A 25 11.24 -10.53 -9.70
C LYS A 25 9.83 -10.21 -9.21
N ALA A 26 8.79 -10.83 -9.76
CA ALA A 26 7.40 -10.60 -9.32
C ALA A 26 7.18 -11.02 -7.85
N LEU A 27 7.75 -12.17 -7.44
CA LEU A 27 7.68 -12.63 -6.05
C LEU A 27 8.40 -11.68 -5.08
N ASP A 28 9.55 -11.13 -5.46
CA ASP A 28 10.28 -10.17 -4.62
C ASP A 28 9.55 -8.83 -4.50
N ILE A 29 8.89 -8.40 -5.56
CA ILE A 29 8.04 -7.21 -5.53
C ILE A 29 6.87 -7.40 -4.58
N LEU A 30 6.17 -8.54 -4.67
CA LEU A 30 5.07 -8.87 -3.76
C LEU A 30 5.55 -8.91 -2.30
N LYS A 31 6.74 -9.46 -2.02
CA LYS A 31 7.33 -9.43 -0.66
C LYS A 31 7.57 -7.99 -0.18
N HIS A 32 8.08 -7.12 -1.06
CA HIS A 32 8.31 -5.71 -0.73
C HIS A 32 6.99 -4.98 -0.45
N ALA A 33 5.96 -5.19 -1.26
CA ALA A 33 4.62 -4.65 -1.03
C ALA A 33 4.06 -5.12 0.32
N ILE A 34 4.09 -6.43 0.61
CA ILE A 34 3.64 -6.98 1.91
C ILE A 34 4.39 -6.35 3.09
N LEU A 35 5.70 -6.11 2.94
CA LEU A 35 6.50 -5.49 3.99
C LEU A 35 6.13 -4.02 4.19
N LEU A 36 5.77 -3.30 3.12
CA LEU A 36 5.31 -1.93 3.18
C LEU A 36 4.02 -1.84 4.01
N GLU A 37 3.00 -2.62 3.67
CA GLU A 37 1.71 -2.58 4.38
C GLU A 37 1.84 -3.01 5.85
N LYS A 38 2.73 -3.96 6.14
CA LYS A 38 3.03 -4.34 7.53
C LYS A 38 3.64 -3.20 8.33
N ARG A 39 4.43 -2.33 7.69
CA ARG A 39 4.98 -1.11 8.31
C ARG A 39 3.90 -0.05 8.47
N GLY A 40 3.04 0.15 7.45
CA GLY A 40 1.83 0.99 7.50
C GLY A 40 0.96 0.66 8.70
N LYS A 41 0.53 -0.61 8.79
CA LYS A 41 -0.19 -1.14 9.95
C LYS A 41 0.48 -0.84 11.29
N ALA A 42 1.78 -1.09 11.40
CA ALA A 42 2.51 -0.92 12.67
C ALA A 42 2.58 0.57 13.07
N PHE A 43 2.80 1.43 12.09
CA PHE A 43 2.76 2.88 12.26
C PHE A 43 1.38 3.34 12.74
N TYR A 44 0.31 2.98 12.03
CA TYR A 44 -1.04 3.41 12.39
C TYR A 44 -1.51 2.90 13.75
N ARG A 45 -1.17 1.66 14.12
CA ARG A 45 -1.42 1.17 15.49
C ARG A 45 -0.68 1.96 16.56
N THR A 46 0.54 2.39 16.27
CA THR A 46 1.34 3.19 17.20
C THR A 46 0.74 4.58 17.35
N ALA A 47 0.39 5.23 16.24
CA ALA A 47 -0.26 6.54 16.23
C ALA A 47 -1.62 6.51 16.97
N ALA A 48 -2.44 5.48 16.74
CA ALA A 48 -3.68 5.27 17.48
C ALA A 48 -3.46 5.10 18.99
N ALA A 49 -2.43 4.35 19.39
CA ALA A 49 -2.13 4.09 20.80
C ALA A 49 -1.58 5.33 21.53
N GLN A 50 -0.91 6.23 20.81
CA GLN A 50 -0.36 7.47 21.35
C GLN A 50 -1.38 8.61 21.37
N SER A 51 -2.44 8.52 20.56
CA SER A 51 -3.49 9.53 20.53
C SER A 51 -4.35 9.52 21.80
N THR A 52 -4.59 10.72 22.35
CA THR A 52 -5.48 10.97 23.49
C THR A 52 -6.90 11.33 23.04
N ASN A 53 -7.09 11.70 21.77
CA ASN A 53 -8.39 12.00 21.18
C ASN A 53 -9.04 10.71 20.63
N LYS A 54 -10.30 10.47 21.00
CA LYS A 54 -11.03 9.25 20.62
C LYS A 54 -11.30 9.14 19.13
N ASP A 55 -11.60 10.26 18.46
CA ASP A 55 -11.91 10.29 17.03
C ASP A 55 -10.62 10.08 16.22
N VAL A 56 -9.51 10.68 16.63
CA VAL A 56 -8.17 10.46 16.04
C VAL A 56 -7.72 9.02 16.21
N LYS A 57 -7.89 8.46 17.42
CA LYS A 57 -7.60 7.07 17.69
C LYS A 57 -8.42 6.14 16.79
N ALA A 58 -9.72 6.39 16.66
CA ALA A 58 -10.60 5.59 15.81
C ALA A 58 -10.21 5.68 14.33
N PHE A 59 -9.79 6.86 13.86
CA PHE A 59 -9.27 7.03 12.51
C PHE A 59 -8.03 6.16 12.27
N PHE A 60 -6.99 6.29 13.11
CA PHE A 60 -5.78 5.49 12.93
C PHE A 60 -6.00 3.98 13.15
N GLU A 61 -6.96 3.58 14.00
CA GLU A 61 -7.39 2.18 14.11
C GLU A 61 -8.03 1.67 12.81
N THR A 62 -8.77 2.53 12.11
CA THR A 62 -9.38 2.22 10.81
C THR A 62 -8.30 2.05 9.74
N MET A 63 -7.38 3.00 9.62
CA MET A 63 -6.22 2.89 8.71
C MET A 63 -5.42 1.61 8.97
N ALA A 64 -5.15 1.29 10.24
CA ALA A 64 -4.46 0.04 10.59
C ALA A 64 -5.24 -1.24 10.23
N ALA A 65 -6.56 -1.17 10.15
CA ALA A 65 -7.41 -2.31 9.76
C ALA A 65 -7.40 -2.52 8.25
N GLU A 66 -7.37 -1.45 7.45
CA GLU A 66 -7.27 -1.50 5.99
C GLU A 66 -5.95 -2.12 5.55
N GLU A 67 -4.85 -1.72 6.19
CA GLU A 67 -3.54 -2.32 5.97
C GLU A 67 -3.50 -3.83 6.21
N VAL A 68 -4.32 -4.34 7.14
CA VAL A 68 -4.46 -5.80 7.34
C VAL A 68 -5.09 -6.47 6.12
N GLN A 69 -6.08 -5.81 5.50
CA GLN A 69 -6.69 -6.29 4.26
C GLN A 69 -5.68 -6.24 3.11
N HIS A 70 -4.91 -5.16 2.96
CA HIS A 70 -3.89 -5.05 1.90
C HIS A 70 -2.85 -6.17 2.03
N VAL A 71 -2.33 -6.40 3.25
CA VAL A 71 -1.42 -7.52 3.56
C VAL A 71 -2.04 -8.86 3.17
N LYS A 72 -3.32 -9.08 3.47
CA LYS A 72 -4.01 -10.33 3.14
C LYS A 72 -4.07 -10.53 1.62
N ILE A 73 -4.51 -9.51 0.89
CA ILE A 73 -4.69 -9.55 -0.56
C ILE A 73 -3.35 -9.83 -1.25
N LEU A 74 -2.31 -9.07 -0.90
CA LEU A 74 -0.95 -9.27 -1.42
C LEU A 74 -0.38 -10.65 -1.04
N SER A 75 -0.64 -11.13 0.19
CA SER A 75 -0.18 -12.45 0.63
C SER A 75 -0.88 -13.59 -0.10
N ASP A 76 -2.17 -13.44 -0.39
CA ASP A 76 -2.92 -14.44 -1.16
C ASP A 76 -2.46 -14.42 -2.63
N GLN A 77 -2.19 -13.25 -3.19
CA GLN A 77 -1.59 -13.12 -4.52
C GLN A 77 -0.22 -13.79 -4.61
N TYR A 78 0.64 -13.56 -3.61
CA TYR A 78 1.95 -14.19 -3.53
C TYR A 78 1.86 -15.71 -3.55
N LYS A 79 0.93 -16.31 -2.79
CA LYS A 79 0.73 -17.76 -2.76
C LYS A 79 0.29 -18.29 -4.12
N VAL A 80 -0.68 -17.62 -4.76
CA VAL A 80 -1.20 -18.03 -6.07
C VAL A 80 -0.11 -17.93 -7.12
N PHE A 81 0.54 -16.77 -7.23
CA PHE A 81 1.60 -16.56 -8.22
C PHE A 81 2.76 -17.54 -8.03
N LYS A 82 3.17 -17.80 -6.79
CA LYS A 82 4.21 -18.81 -6.50
C LYS A 82 3.82 -20.23 -6.96
N ALA A 83 2.53 -20.57 -6.93
CA ALA A 83 2.06 -21.89 -7.29
C ALA A 83 1.75 -22.05 -8.79
N THR A 84 1.37 -20.96 -9.47
CA THR A 84 0.82 -21.03 -10.83
C THR A 84 1.58 -20.20 -11.87
N GLY A 85 2.49 -19.32 -11.44
CA GLY A 85 3.15 -18.32 -12.28
C GLY A 85 2.21 -17.24 -12.82
N ARG A 86 0.96 -17.15 -12.31
CA ARG A 86 -0.07 -16.23 -12.81
C ARG A 86 -0.74 -15.45 -11.69
N PHE A 87 -1.11 -14.22 -11.98
CA PHE A 87 -1.88 -13.39 -11.07
C PHE A 87 -3.36 -13.83 -11.07
N LYS A 88 -3.98 -13.90 -9.89
CA LYS A 88 -5.43 -13.99 -9.74
C LYS A 88 -6.07 -12.66 -10.16
N THR A 89 -7.24 -12.75 -10.79
CA THR A 89 -8.13 -11.64 -11.08
C THR A 89 -8.56 -10.90 -9.80
N PRO A 90 -8.46 -9.56 -9.74
CA PRO A 90 -8.92 -8.78 -8.59
C PRO A 90 -10.44 -8.79 -8.37
N GLU A 91 -11.21 -9.26 -9.36
CA GLU A 91 -12.68 -9.25 -9.40
C GLU A 91 -13.36 -10.07 -8.28
N ASP A 92 -12.59 -10.91 -7.57
CA ASP A 92 -13.04 -11.71 -6.41
C ASP A 92 -12.58 -11.15 -5.05
N GLN A 93 -11.80 -10.06 -5.03
CA GLN A 93 -11.32 -9.48 -3.78
C GLN A 93 -12.45 -8.61 -3.23
N GLU A 94 -13.00 -8.94 -2.05
CA GLU A 94 -13.87 -8.01 -1.32
C GLU A 94 -13.09 -6.72 -1.11
N SER A 95 -13.44 -5.70 -1.91
CA SER A 95 -12.98 -4.33 -1.74
C SER A 95 -13.47 -3.89 -0.37
N GLY A 96 -12.58 -3.95 0.63
CA GLY A 96 -12.71 -3.26 1.90
C GLY A 96 -12.80 -1.76 1.63
N THR A 97 -13.97 -1.33 1.16
CA THR A 97 -14.30 0.07 1.07
C THR A 97 -14.00 0.61 2.44
N ILE A 98 -13.12 1.62 2.53
CA ILE A 98 -13.08 2.45 3.72
C ILE A 98 -14.54 2.74 4.00
N SER A 99 -15.05 2.30 5.14
CA SER A 99 -16.45 2.49 5.42
C SER A 99 -16.65 3.99 5.32
N LYS A 100 -17.36 4.47 4.28
CA LYS A 100 -17.66 5.90 4.05
C LYS A 100 -18.25 6.55 5.31
N ASN A 101 -18.71 5.72 6.23
CA ASN A 101 -19.20 6.00 7.57
C ASN A 101 -18.13 6.51 8.57
N VAL A 102 -16.83 6.26 8.37
CA VAL A 102 -15.73 6.72 9.26
C VAL A 102 -15.05 7.99 8.72
N LEU A 103 -15.18 8.29 7.42
CA LEU A 103 -14.53 9.42 6.77
C LEU A 103 -15.48 10.60 6.51
N THR A 104 -16.36 10.91 7.45
CA THR A 104 -17.28 12.03 7.27
C THR A 104 -16.59 13.37 7.52
N PRO A 105 -17.05 14.48 6.91
CA PRO A 105 -16.52 15.81 7.19
C PRO A 105 -16.54 16.18 8.68
N GLU A 106 -17.51 15.66 9.44
CA GLU A 106 -17.59 15.88 10.89
C GLU A 106 -16.46 15.19 11.64
N ILE A 107 -16.00 14.02 11.18
CA ILE A 107 -14.86 13.33 11.78
C ILE A 107 -13.56 14.06 11.43
N LYS A 108 -13.40 14.57 10.19
CA LYS A 108 -12.26 15.39 9.79
C LYS A 108 -12.08 16.62 10.70
N SER A 109 -13.15 17.41 10.85
CA SER A 109 -13.13 18.61 11.69
C SER A 109 -12.81 18.32 13.16
N ARG A 110 -13.29 17.20 13.71
CA ARG A 110 -12.98 16.80 15.09
C ARG A 110 -11.56 16.30 15.28
N ILE A 111 -10.96 15.75 14.22
CA ILE A 111 -9.55 15.36 14.20
C ILE A 111 -8.66 16.59 14.13
N ALA A 112 -9.00 17.57 13.30
CA ALA A 112 -8.25 18.82 13.17
C ALA A 112 -8.22 19.64 14.48
N ALA A 113 -9.36 19.76 15.16
CA ALA A 113 -9.48 20.51 16.42
C ALA A 113 -8.78 19.87 17.63
N ALA A 114 -8.20 18.67 17.47
CA ALA A 114 -7.35 18.07 18.49
C ALA A 114 -5.93 18.61 18.32
N ASP A 115 -5.22 18.96 19.40
CA ASP A 115 -3.77 19.25 19.35
C ASP A 115 -3.02 18.07 18.74
N PHE A 116 -2.92 18.06 17.41
CA PHE A 116 -2.43 16.93 16.67
C PHE A 116 -0.92 17.05 16.55
N GLU A 117 -0.21 15.96 16.81
CA GLU A 117 1.22 15.89 16.53
C GLU A 117 1.41 15.96 15.01
N ALA A 118 1.44 17.15 14.39
CA ALA A 118 1.53 17.36 12.94
C ALA A 118 2.60 16.47 12.25
N ALA A 119 3.63 16.07 13.00
CA ALA A 119 4.61 15.07 12.62
C ALA A 119 4.03 13.69 12.25
N ALA A 120 3.00 13.19 12.96
CA ALA A 120 2.35 11.91 12.68
C ALA A 120 1.50 11.94 11.41
N ILE A 121 0.76 13.03 11.12
CA ILE A 121 0.03 13.19 9.85
C ILE A 121 1.06 13.31 8.73
N SER A 122 2.08 14.15 8.89
CA SER A 122 3.14 14.30 7.88
C SER A 122 3.85 12.97 7.59
N ALA A 123 4.11 12.17 8.62
CA ALA A 123 4.71 10.84 8.45
C ALA A 123 3.76 9.86 7.75
N ALA A 124 2.47 9.88 8.08
CA ALA A 124 1.45 9.07 7.41
C ALA A 124 1.36 9.42 5.92
N MET A 125 1.25 10.71 5.58
CA MET A 125 1.21 11.17 4.19
C MET A 125 2.43 10.69 3.38
N LEU A 126 3.63 10.81 3.96
CA LEU A 126 4.85 10.34 3.31
C LEU A 126 4.87 8.82 3.10
N MET A 127 4.23 8.06 3.99
CA MET A 127 4.09 6.61 3.82
C MET A 127 3.16 6.29 2.65
N GLU A 128 2.01 6.96 2.56
CA GLU A 128 1.07 6.76 1.45
C GLU A 128 1.65 7.20 0.11
N GLU A 129 2.34 8.35 0.05
CA GLU A 129 3.04 8.77 -1.17
C GLU A 129 4.04 7.72 -1.67
N ARG A 130 4.75 7.05 -0.75
CA ARG A 130 5.70 5.98 -1.11
C ARG A 130 4.99 4.71 -1.58
N ALA A 131 3.85 4.36 -0.98
CA ALA A 131 3.02 3.23 -1.40
C ALA A 131 2.45 3.48 -2.80
N ILE A 132 1.83 4.65 -3.01
CA ILE A 132 1.33 5.09 -4.33
C ILE A 132 2.45 5.03 -5.38
N ALA A 133 3.62 5.60 -5.09
CA ALA A 133 4.73 5.61 -6.04
C ALA A 133 5.21 4.20 -6.38
N LEU A 134 5.29 3.30 -5.38
CA LEU A 134 5.63 1.89 -5.60
C LEU A 134 4.59 1.22 -6.49
N TYR A 135 3.31 1.32 -6.15
CA TYR A 135 2.22 0.64 -6.84
C TYR A 135 1.99 1.18 -8.25
N ALA A 136 1.97 2.50 -8.43
CA ALA A 136 1.86 3.11 -9.75
C ALA A 136 3.03 2.69 -10.66
N LYS A 137 4.26 2.68 -10.14
CA LYS A 137 5.42 2.20 -10.90
C LYS A 137 5.26 0.74 -11.30
N ARG A 138 4.79 -0.13 -10.42
CA ARG A 138 4.59 -1.56 -10.71
C ARG A 138 3.46 -1.80 -11.70
N GLY A 139 2.33 -1.12 -11.55
CA GLY A 139 1.23 -1.15 -12.52
C GLY A 139 1.70 -0.75 -13.93
N ASN A 140 2.59 0.25 -14.03
CA ASN A 140 3.14 0.68 -15.32
C ASN A 140 4.16 -0.30 -15.92
N GLU A 141 5.00 -0.94 -15.10
CA GLU A 141 6.05 -1.88 -15.52
C GLU A 141 5.54 -3.30 -15.79
N ALA A 142 4.39 -3.69 -15.22
CA ALA A 142 3.83 -5.02 -15.35
C ALA A 142 3.48 -5.34 -16.82
N GLN A 143 3.60 -6.61 -17.19
CA GLN A 143 3.17 -7.10 -18.51
C GLN A 143 1.86 -7.88 -18.42
N ASP A 144 1.65 -8.58 -17.31
CA ASP A 144 0.42 -9.31 -17.02
C ASP A 144 -0.73 -8.34 -16.70
N ALA A 145 -1.89 -8.55 -17.33
CA ALA A 145 -3.04 -7.66 -17.18
C ALA A 145 -3.62 -7.67 -15.76
N GLU A 146 -3.55 -8.80 -15.06
CA GLU A 146 -4.09 -8.95 -13.71
C GLU A 146 -3.12 -8.37 -12.67
N GLU A 147 -1.81 -8.48 -12.90
CA GLU A 147 -0.80 -7.74 -12.14
C GLU A 147 -1.01 -6.22 -12.24
N LYS A 148 -1.25 -5.71 -13.45
CA LYS A 148 -1.55 -4.29 -13.67
C LYS A 148 -2.76 -3.84 -12.88
N LYS A 149 -3.88 -4.58 -12.99
CA LYS A 149 -5.11 -4.25 -12.28
C LYS A 149 -4.90 -4.26 -10.77
N LEU A 150 -4.19 -5.24 -10.22
CA LEU A 150 -3.90 -5.33 -8.78
C LEU A 150 -3.16 -4.09 -8.27
N TYR A 151 -2.05 -3.71 -8.91
CA TYR A 151 -1.27 -2.57 -8.44
C TYR A 151 -1.94 -1.23 -8.73
N GLN A 152 -2.70 -1.11 -9.81
CA GLN A 152 -3.50 0.08 -10.06
C GLN A 152 -4.57 0.24 -8.97
N TRP A 153 -5.26 -0.84 -8.63
CA TRP A 153 -6.28 -0.85 -7.58
C TRP A 153 -5.70 -0.45 -6.21
N LEU A 154 -4.56 -1.02 -5.81
CA LEU A 154 -3.85 -0.62 -4.59
C LEU A 154 -3.41 0.85 -4.64
N ALA A 155 -2.85 1.31 -5.76
CA ALA A 155 -2.43 2.70 -5.90
C ALA A 155 -3.60 3.70 -5.78
N ASP A 156 -4.80 3.32 -6.22
CA ASP A 156 -5.98 4.18 -6.11
C ASP A 156 -6.52 4.23 -4.68
N TRP A 157 -6.46 3.12 -3.94
CA TRP A 157 -6.77 3.12 -2.51
C TRP A 157 -5.81 3.97 -1.68
N GLU A 158 -4.51 3.84 -1.89
CA GLU A 158 -3.55 4.67 -1.14
C GLU A 158 -3.68 6.17 -1.47
N LYS A 159 -4.21 6.53 -2.64
CA LYS A 159 -4.56 7.92 -2.94
C LYS A 159 -5.74 8.40 -2.11
N GLU A 160 -6.77 7.57 -1.92
CA GLU A 160 -7.91 7.93 -1.05
C GLU A 160 -7.43 8.16 0.40
N HIS A 161 -6.49 7.34 0.89
CA HIS A 161 -5.82 7.55 2.17
C HIS A 161 -5.08 8.89 2.23
N LEU A 162 -4.25 9.16 1.22
CA LEU A 162 -3.46 10.39 1.14
C LEU A 162 -4.34 11.65 1.05
N GLU A 163 -5.41 11.62 0.25
CA GLU A 163 -6.36 12.74 0.14
C GLU A 163 -6.98 13.07 1.50
N PHE A 164 -7.38 12.06 2.27
CA PHE A 164 -7.93 12.26 3.60
C PHE A 164 -6.92 12.86 4.58
N LEU A 165 -5.68 12.34 4.57
CA LEU A 165 -4.60 12.86 5.41
C LEU A 165 -4.23 14.30 5.04
N ALA A 166 -4.26 14.62 3.74
CA ALA A 166 -3.99 15.97 3.24
C ALA A 166 -5.09 16.97 3.64
N ASP A 167 -6.36 16.55 3.65
CA ASP A 167 -7.45 17.38 4.14
C ASP A 167 -7.27 17.72 5.63
N ILE A 168 -6.89 16.73 6.46
CA ILE A 168 -6.58 16.98 7.88
C ILE A 168 -5.39 17.96 8.02
N ASP A 169 -4.31 17.75 7.26
CA ASP A 169 -3.13 18.63 7.28
C ASP A 169 -3.47 20.07 6.88
N ALA A 170 -4.38 20.25 5.92
CA ALA A 170 -4.88 21.56 5.51
C ALA A 170 -5.68 22.25 6.64
N GLU A 171 -6.61 21.53 7.27
CA GLU A 171 -7.39 22.06 8.40
C GLU A 171 -6.47 22.44 9.58
N LEU A 172 -5.46 21.63 9.90
CA LEU A 172 -4.46 21.94 10.93
C LEU A 172 -3.69 23.24 10.63
N LYS A 173 -3.29 23.44 9.37
CA LYS A 173 -2.61 24.67 8.95
C LYS A 173 -3.51 25.89 9.10
N GLU A 174 -4.80 25.78 8.77
CA GLU A 174 -5.77 26.86 8.94
C GLU A 174 -6.01 27.20 10.41
N GLU A 175 -6.17 26.21 11.29
CA GLU A 175 -6.32 26.45 12.73
C GLU A 175 -5.08 27.14 13.31
N VAL A 176 -3.87 26.66 13.01
CA VAL A 176 -2.63 27.31 13.45
C VAL A 176 -2.55 28.76 12.96
N TRP A 177 -2.96 29.04 11.73
CA TRP A 177 -2.96 30.38 11.15
C TRP A 177 -4.00 31.30 11.78
N ASN A 178 -5.13 30.77 12.24
CA ASN A 178 -6.23 31.51 12.85
C ASN A 178 -6.05 31.72 14.37
N ASP A 179 -5.43 30.78 15.07
CA ASP A 179 -5.25 30.81 16.53
C ASP A 179 -3.94 31.52 16.94
N SER A 180 -2.95 31.48 16.06
CA SER A 180 -1.75 32.30 16.20
C SER A 180 -2.07 33.75 15.84
N GLY A 181 -2.06 34.65 16.83
CA GLY A 181 -1.90 36.10 16.63
C GLY A 181 -0.54 36.46 16.02
N PHE A 182 -0.24 35.88 14.85
CA PHE A 182 1.07 35.85 14.20
C PHE A 182 1.39 37.16 13.47
N TRP A 183 0.46 38.11 13.44
CA TRP A 183 0.66 39.44 12.87
C TRP A 183 0.79 40.49 13.99
N PRO A 184 1.94 41.20 14.09
CA PRO A 184 1.91 42.52 14.71
C PRO A 184 1.10 43.43 13.79
N MET A 185 0.00 43.98 14.31
CA MET A 185 -0.71 45.10 13.68
C MET A 185 0.23 46.31 13.53
#